data_AF-A0A3A4N608-F1
#
_entry.id   AF-A0A3A4N608-F1
#
_cell.length_a   1.000
_cell.length_b   1.000
_cell.length_c   1.000
_cell.angle_alpha   90.00
_cell.angle_beta   90.00
_cell.angle_gamma   90.00
#
_symmetry.space_group_name_H-M   'P 1'
#
loop_
_entity.id
_entity.type
_entity.pdbx_description
1 polymer ?
#
loop_
_entity_poly.entity_id
_entity_poly.type
_entity_poly.pdbx_seq_one_letter_code
_entity_poly.pdbx_strand_id
1 'polypeptide(L)'
;MEKVASLGVPMCKPISIELCDDEVHSLHEWIDGRDAIDSILTYSENQQYTYGVEAGKILRKIHTIPATEVCEDWEIFFNLKIDDKISNEMIW
;
A
#
# COMPACT_ATOMS: atom_id res chain seq x y z
N MET A 1 7.17 -6.80 -3.21
CA MET A 1 7.47 -5.56 -3.95
C MET A 1 7.90 -5.81 -5.40
N GLU A 2 8.69 -6.84 -5.71
CA GLU A 2 9.14 -7.13 -7.08
C GLU A 2 8.02 -7.27 -8.12
N LYS A 3 6.94 -7.99 -7.78
CA LYS A 3 5.76 -8.13 -8.66
C LYS A 3 5.17 -6.78 -9.04
N VAL A 4 5.06 -5.85 -8.09
CA VAL A 4 4.55 -4.49 -8.35
C VAL A 4 5.54 -3.70 -9.20
N ALA A 5 6.84 -3.77 -8.90
CA ALA A 5 7.88 -3.12 -9.70
C ALA A 5 7.86 -3.58 -11.17
N SER A 6 7.56 -4.85 -11.43
CA SER A 6 7.42 -5.41 -12.79
C SER A 6 6.29 -4.80 -13.61
N LEU A 7 5.30 -4.15 -12.98
CA LEU A 7 4.20 -3.46 -13.66
C LEU A 7 4.59 -2.08 -14.23
N GLY A 8 5.81 -1.60 -13.93
CA GLY A 8 6.28 -0.30 -14.37
C GLY A 8 5.51 0.88 -13.76
N VAL A 9 4.93 0.70 -12.57
CA VAL A 9 4.37 1.81 -11.79
C VAL A 9 5.51 2.63 -11.18
N PRO A 10 5.35 3.96 -11.02
CA PRO A 10 6.35 4.79 -10.37
C PRO A 10 6.40 4.45 -8.87
N MET A 11 7.46 3.76 -8.45
CA MET A 11 7.70 3.36 -7.06
C MET A 11 9.20 3.19 -6.78
N CYS A 12 9.59 3.19 -5.51
CA CYS A 12 10.92 2.73 -5.08
C CYS A 12 11.08 1.24 -5.44
N LYS A 13 12.05 0.90 -6.30
CA LYS A 13 12.26 -0.51 -6.67
C LYS A 13 13.02 -1.24 -5.56
N PRO A 14 12.68 -2.49 -5.24
CA PRO A 14 13.45 -3.27 -4.28
C PRO A 14 14.84 -3.59 -4.86
N ILE A 15 15.87 -3.48 -4.02
CA ILE A 15 17.26 -3.86 -4.34
C ILE A 15 17.62 -5.17 -3.64
N SER A 16 17.37 -5.27 -2.33
CA SER A 16 17.56 -6.50 -1.56
C SER A 16 16.58 -6.58 -0.38
N ILE A 17 16.32 -7.81 0.05
CA ILE A 17 15.60 -8.13 1.28
C ILE A 17 16.42 -9.20 1.97
N GLU A 18 16.79 -8.94 3.22
CA GLU A 18 17.70 -9.78 3.99
C GLU A 18 17.09 -10.04 5.36
N LEU A 19 17.24 -11.27 5.84
CA LEU A 19 16.92 -11.68 7.20
C LEU A 19 18.20 -11.64 8.02
N CYS A 20 18.21 -10.83 9.08
CA CYS A 20 19.32 -10.75 10.03
C CYS A 20 18.78 -11.06 11.42
N ASP A 21 19.11 -12.24 11.94
CA ASP A 21 18.52 -12.78 13.18
C ASP A 21 16.98 -12.77 13.14
N ASP A 22 16.35 -11.98 14.01
CA ASP A 22 14.90 -11.81 14.11
C ASP A 22 14.38 -10.56 13.36
N GLU A 23 15.23 -9.90 12.57
CA GLU A 23 14.90 -8.68 11.82
C GLU A 23 14.85 -8.90 10.31
N VAL A 24 13.98 -8.14 9.63
CA VAL A 24 13.93 -8.07 8.16
C VAL A 24 14.42 -6.70 7.72
N HIS A 25 15.50 -6.69 6.95
CA HIS A 25 16.10 -5.49 6.37
C HIS A 25 15.72 -5.43 4.89
N SER A 26 15.28 -4.26 4.41
CA SER A 26 14.91 -4.10 3.00
C SER A 26 15.45 -2.80 2.43
N LEU A 27 16.24 -2.95 1.37
CA LEU A 27 16.85 -1.84 0.63
C LEU A 27 16.07 -1.58 -0.65
N HIS A 28 15.84 -0.30 -0.94
CA HIS A 28 15.10 0.15 -2.11
C HIS A 28 15.82 1.30 -2.82
N GLU A 29 15.61 1.42 -4.13
CA GLU A 29 15.99 2.60 -4.90
C GLU A 29 15.28 3.85 -4.36
N TRP A 30 15.99 4.96 -4.34
CA TRP A 30 15.39 6.26 -4.06
C TRP A 30 14.46 6.68 -5.21
N ILE A 31 13.29 7.22 -4.87
CA ILE A 31 12.42 7.90 -5.82
C ILE A 31 12.27 9.36 -5.43
N ASP A 32 12.53 10.24 -6.38
CA ASP A 32 12.32 11.67 -6.17
C ASP A 32 10.83 11.98 -6.16
N GLY A 33 10.40 12.73 -5.16
CA GLY A 33 9.01 13.12 -5.00
C GLY A 33 8.81 14.00 -3.78
N ARG A 34 7.57 14.43 -3.59
CA ARG A 34 7.12 15.13 -2.40
C ARG A 34 5.89 14.42 -1.87
N ASP A 35 5.78 14.32 -0.56
CA ASP A 35 4.57 13.78 0.06
C ASP A 35 3.36 14.63 -0.33
N ALA A 36 2.29 13.96 -0.73
CA ALA A 36 1.02 14.62 -1.06
C ALA A 36 0.40 15.27 0.18
N ILE A 37 0.56 14.69 1.38
CA ILE A 37 0.04 15.25 2.64
C ILE A 37 0.56 16.68 2.84
N ASP A 38 1.84 16.91 2.55
CA ASP A 38 2.50 18.20 2.78
C ASP A 38 2.26 19.21 1.64
N SER A 39 1.84 18.74 0.46
CA SER A 39 1.94 19.56 -0.76
C SER A 39 0.68 19.67 -1.58
N ILE A 40 -0.27 18.73 -1.47
CA ILE A 40 -1.41 18.64 -2.38
C ILE A 40 -2.26 19.91 -2.38
N LEU A 41 -2.42 20.55 -1.21
CA LEU A 41 -3.20 21.77 -1.03
C LEU A 41 -2.53 23.02 -1.62
N THR A 42 -1.23 22.94 -1.96
CA THR A 42 -0.52 24.04 -2.63
C THR A 42 -0.78 24.07 -4.14
N TYR A 43 -1.35 23.01 -4.69
CA TYR A 43 -1.71 22.91 -6.10
C TYR A 43 -3.14 23.37 -6.35
N SER A 44 -3.43 23.80 -7.58
CA SER A 44 -4.79 24.13 -8.00
C SER A 44 -5.72 22.92 -7.93
N GLU A 45 -7.03 23.15 -7.78
CA GLU A 45 -8.04 22.07 -7.75
C GLU A 45 -7.94 21.13 -8.96
N ASN A 46 -7.67 21.69 -10.14
CA ASN A 46 -7.55 20.91 -11.38
C ASN A 46 -6.31 19.99 -11.37
N GLN A 47 -5.19 20.46 -10.79
CA GLN A 47 -4.01 19.64 -10.58
C GLN A 47 -4.26 18.55 -9.53
N GLN A 48 -4.92 18.88 -8.42
CA GLN A 48 -5.29 17.89 -7.40
C GLN A 48 -6.16 16.78 -7.99
N TYR A 49 -7.18 17.15 -8.78
CA TYR A 49 -8.02 16.18 -9.49
C TYR A 49 -7.20 15.30 -10.44
N THR A 50 -6.32 15.92 -11.23
CA THR A 50 -5.44 15.19 -12.16
C THR A 50 -4.56 14.19 -11.42
N TYR A 51 -3.94 14.57 -10.30
CA TYR A 51 -3.13 13.67 -9.48
C TYR A 51 -3.96 12.53 -8.88
N GLY A 52 -5.18 12.81 -8.42
CA GLY A 52 -6.11 11.78 -7.96
C GLY A 52 -6.45 10.75 -9.05
N VAL A 53 -6.68 11.22 -10.29
CA VAL A 53 -6.92 10.35 -11.45
C VAL A 53 -5.71 9.49 -11.76
N GLU A 54 -4.50 10.05 -11.75
CA GLU A 54 -3.27 9.29 -11.98
C GLU A 54 -3.01 8.26 -10.86
N ALA A 55 -3.21 8.64 -9.60
CA ALA A 55 -3.14 7.72 -8.46
C ALA A 55 -4.10 6.53 -8.62
N GLY A 56 -5.35 6.80 -9.03
CA GLY A 56 -6.34 5.75 -9.31
C GLY A 56 -5.94 4.83 -10.48
N LYS A 57 -5.32 5.36 -11.55
CA LYS A 57 -4.78 4.56 -12.65
C LYS A 57 -3.63 3.65 -12.19
N ILE A 58 -2.74 4.15 -11.34
CA ILE A 58 -1.65 3.37 -10.74
C ILE A 58 -2.23 2.27 -9.86
N LEU A 59 -3.18 2.58 -8.98
CA LEU A 59 -3.83 1.60 -8.11
C LEU A 59 -4.51 0.49 -8.92
N ARG A 60 -5.20 0.84 -10.02
CA ARG A 60 -5.80 -0.14 -10.93
C ARG A 60 -4.76 -1.08 -11.53
N LYS A 61 -3.56 -0.59 -11.88
CA LYS A 61 -2.47 -1.46 -12.34
C LYS A 61 -2.02 -2.40 -11.22
N ILE A 62 -1.84 -1.91 -10.00
CA ILE A 62 -1.45 -2.73 -8.85
C ILE A 62 -2.47 -3.86 -8.62
N HIS A 63 -3.77 -3.56 -8.71
CA HIS A 63 -4.85 -4.54 -8.57
C HIS A 63 -4.92 -5.59 -9.70
N THR A 64 -4.08 -5.51 -10.74
CA THR A 64 -3.95 -6.60 -11.72
C THR A 64 -3.17 -7.79 -11.19
N ILE A 65 -2.40 -7.62 -10.10
CA ILE A 65 -1.73 -8.71 -9.42
C ILE A 65 -2.80 -9.47 -8.62
N PRO A 66 -3.06 -10.75 -8.92
CA PRO A 66 -4.04 -11.51 -8.17
C PRO A 66 -3.55 -11.71 -6.74
N ALA A 67 -4.48 -11.66 -5.77
CA ALA A 67 -4.22 -12.10 -4.42
C ALA A 67 -3.79 -13.58 -4.48
N THR A 68 -2.62 -13.88 -3.90
CA THR A 68 -1.99 -15.21 -4.03
C THR A 68 -2.50 -16.25 -3.06
N GLU A 69 -3.30 -15.84 -2.06
CA GLU A 69 -3.85 -16.74 -1.06
C GLU A 69 -5.35 -16.94 -1.28
N VAL A 70 -5.83 -18.14 -0.94
CA VAL A 70 -7.24 -18.35 -0.61
C VAL A 70 -7.49 -17.52 0.64
N CYS A 71 -7.82 -16.25 0.43
CA CYS A 71 -8.30 -15.37 1.48
C CYS A 71 -9.67 -15.90 1.89
N GLU A 72 -9.91 -15.99 3.20
CA GLU A 72 -11.27 -16.12 3.71
C GLU A 72 -12.16 -15.05 3.08
N ASP A 73 -13.45 -15.33 2.95
CA ASP A 73 -14.39 -14.32 2.47
C ASP A 73 -14.18 -13.03 3.27
N TRP A 74 -14.06 -11.91 2.56
CA TRP A 74 -13.72 -10.63 3.17
C TRP A 74 -14.67 -10.28 4.32
N GLU A 75 -15.96 -10.59 4.18
CA GLU A 75 -16.96 -10.36 5.22
C GLU A 75 -16.65 -11.16 6.48
N ILE A 76 -16.29 -12.44 6.33
CA ILE A 76 -15.94 -13.31 7.46
C ILE A 76 -14.71 -12.78 8.18
N PHE A 77 -13.62 -12.53 7.44
CA PHE A 77 -12.38 -12.02 8.00
C PHE A 77 -12.59 -10.68 8.74
N PHE A 78 -13.35 -9.77 8.12
CA PHE A 78 -13.54 -8.44 8.69
C PHE A 78 -14.45 -8.47 9.93
N ASN A 79 -15.49 -9.29 9.93
CA ASN A 79 -16.35 -9.49 11.11
C ASN A 79 -15.57 -10.12 12.27
N LEU A 80 -14.74 -11.14 12.02
CA LEU A 80 -13.87 -11.72 13.05
C LEU A 80 -12.91 -10.66 13.64
N LYS A 81 -12.35 -9.79 12.80
CA LYS A 81 -11.50 -8.69 13.25
C LYS A 81 -12.26 -7.66 14.10
N ILE A 82 -13.52 -7.38 13.77
CA ILE A 82 -14.39 -6.51 14.58
C ILE A 82 -14.67 -7.17 15.94
N ASP A 83 -15.07 -8.44 15.95
CA ASP A 83 -15.39 -9.19 17.17
C ASP A 83 -14.17 -9.28 18.11
N ASP A 84 -12.97 -9.51 17.57
CA ASP A 84 -11.73 -9.50 18.33
C ASP A 84 -11.49 -8.14 19.01
N LYS A 85 -11.67 -7.03 18.28
CA LYS A 85 -11.54 -5.69 18.87
C LYS A 85 -12.60 -5.41 19.94
N ILE A 86 -13.85 -5.79 19.71
CA ILE A 86 -14.94 -5.61 20.68
C ILE A 86 -14.67 -6.43 21.95
N SER A 87 -14.21 -7.67 21.80
CA SER A 87 -13.90 -8.54 22.95
C SER A 87 -12.67 -8.06 23.73
N ASN A 88 -11.64 -7.54 23.04
CA ASN A 88 -10.43 -7.00 23.66
C ASN A 88 -10.59 -5.58 24.23
N GLU A 89 -11.57 -4.79 23.76
CA GLU A 89 -11.95 -3.50 24.37
C GLU A 89 -12.82 -3.65 25.63
N MET A 90 -13.45 -4.82 25.86
CA MET A 90 -14.23 -5.13 27.07
C MET A 90 -13.41 -5.65 28.26
N ILE A 91 -12.09 -5.54 28.22
CA ILE A 91 -11.20 -5.81 29.35
C ILE A 91 -10.54 -4.50 29.80
N TRP A 92 -11.35 -3.62 30.37
CA TRP A 92 -10.94 -2.51 31.24
C TRP A 92 -11.92 -2.40 32.41
#